data_AF-L9ZK68-F1
#
_entry.id   AF-L9ZK68-F1
#
_cell.length_a   1.000
_cell.length_b   1.000
_cell.length_c   1.000
_cell.angle_alpha   90.00
_cell.angle_beta   90.00
_cell.angle_gamma   90.00
#
_symmetry.space_group_name_H-M   'P 1'
#
loop_
_entity.id
_entity.type
_entity.pdbx_description
1 polymer ?
#
loop_
_entity_poly.entity_id
_entity_poly.type
_entity_poly.pdbx_seq_one_letter_code
_entity_poly.pdbx_strand_id
1 'polypeptide(L)'
;MYRDGHAGFNALLYAPVLPVISAGYSLEVALWGAVLILAAATLPDFDQGLPWIDHRGPTHTVWFALLVGLGAGAGTILVARWGFGSGGEFGFGFGFVVGTCGILAHLAGDVVTPMGISPFAPVSRVHVTLDWFKSKNARVNRAFLLAGTIALFAALLLAIGHSTAGAPAG
;
A
#
# COMPACT_ATOMS: atom_id res chain seq x y z
N MET A 1 1.03 -12.90 5.40
CA MET A 1 2.52 -12.99 5.34
C MET A 1 3.12 -12.44 6.64
N TYR A 2 4.44 -12.25 6.76
CA TYR A 2 5.03 -11.45 7.85
C TYR A 2 5.36 -10.04 7.34
N ARG A 3 5.77 -9.13 8.24
CA ARG A 3 6.00 -7.70 7.97
C ARG A 3 6.83 -7.44 6.70
N ASP A 4 7.98 -8.08 6.57
CA ASP A 4 8.87 -7.97 5.41
C ASP A 4 8.16 -8.34 4.10
N GLY A 5 7.41 -9.44 4.13
CA GLY A 5 6.66 -9.89 2.97
C GLY A 5 5.57 -8.90 2.58
N HIS A 6 4.79 -8.40 3.53
CA HIS A 6 3.72 -7.45 3.23
C HIS A 6 4.25 -6.11 2.73
N ALA A 7 5.31 -5.58 3.35
CA ALA A 7 5.97 -4.35 2.90
C ALA A 7 6.52 -4.50 1.48
N GLY A 8 7.20 -5.61 1.21
CA GLY A 8 7.70 -5.94 -0.12
C GLY A 8 6.62 -6.09 -1.17
N PHE A 9 5.55 -6.81 -0.86
CA PHE A 9 4.44 -7.02 -1.79
C PHE A 9 3.69 -5.71 -2.10
N ASN A 10 3.47 -4.87 -1.09
CA ASN A 10 2.91 -3.54 -1.25
C ASN A 10 3.78 -2.64 -2.13
N ALA A 11 5.09 -2.58 -1.85
CA ALA A 11 6.05 -1.84 -2.66
C ALA A 11 6.07 -2.33 -4.12
N LEU A 12 6.04 -3.65 -4.32
CA LEU A 12 6.04 -4.27 -5.65
C LEU A 12 4.80 -3.87 -6.46
N LEU A 13 3.61 -3.88 -5.84
CA LEU A 13 2.37 -3.48 -6.51
C LEU A 13 2.29 -1.98 -6.81
N TYR A 14 2.89 -1.14 -5.96
CA TYR A 14 2.92 0.30 -6.18
C TYR A 14 4.01 0.76 -7.15
N ALA A 15 5.10 -0.01 -7.31
CA ALA A 15 6.21 0.32 -8.20
C ALA A 15 5.79 0.80 -9.62
N PRO A 16 4.91 0.12 -10.36
CA PRO A 16 4.48 0.60 -11.68
C PRO A 16 3.64 1.89 -11.65
N VAL A 17 3.02 2.21 -10.52
CA VAL A 17 2.17 3.40 -10.35
C VAL A 17 3.00 4.67 -10.14
N LEU A 18 4.13 4.54 -9.43
CA LEU A 18 5.01 5.67 -9.09
C LEU A 18 5.41 6.53 -10.32
N PRO A 19 6.00 5.99 -11.41
CA PRO A 19 6.42 6.81 -12.54
C PRO A 19 5.23 7.41 -13.30
N VAL A 20 4.08 6.72 -13.34
CA VAL A 20 2.85 7.23 -13.97
C VAL A 20 2.34 8.46 -13.23
N ILE A 21 2.27 8.38 -11.90
CA ILE A 21 1.84 9.51 -11.07
C ILE A 21 2.88 10.64 -11.13
N SER A 22 4.17 10.32 -11.12
CA SER A 22 5.23 11.33 -11.23
C SER A 22 5.18 12.10 -12.54
N ALA A 23 4.92 11.43 -13.66
CA ALA A 23 4.88 12.05 -14.98
C ALA A 23 3.58 12.85 -15.22
N GLY A 24 2.45 12.39 -14.67
CA GLY A 24 1.16 13.06 -14.81
C GLY A 24 0.93 14.20 -13.82
N TYR A 25 1.64 14.18 -12.68
CA TYR A 25 1.44 15.14 -11.59
C TYR A 25 2.78 15.68 -11.08
N SER A 26 3.37 15.05 -10.07
CA SER A 26 4.68 15.45 -9.53
C SER A 26 5.36 14.28 -8.81
N LEU A 27 6.68 14.38 -8.67
CA LEU A 27 7.45 13.36 -7.95
C LEU A 27 7.07 13.30 -6.47
N GLU A 28 6.85 14.44 -5.83
CA GLU A 28 6.45 14.55 -4.41
C GLU A 28 5.14 13.80 -4.15
N VAL A 29 4.20 13.96 -5.07
CA VAL A 29 2.90 13.29 -5.05
C VAL A 29 3.04 11.77 -5.21
N ALA A 30 3.90 11.32 -6.13
CA ALA A 30 4.20 9.90 -6.30
C ALA A 30 4.90 9.30 -5.06
N LEU A 31 5.83 10.03 -4.46
CA LEU A 31 6.51 9.64 -3.22
C LEU A 31 5.54 9.57 -2.04
N TRP A 32 4.58 10.48 -1.96
CA TRP A 32 3.53 10.41 -0.95
C TRP A 32 2.69 9.14 -1.05
N GLY A 33 2.36 8.71 -2.27
CA GLY A 33 1.69 7.42 -2.47
C GLY A 33 2.52 6.24 -1.99
N ALA A 34 3.84 6.26 -2.23
CA ALA A 34 4.75 5.24 -1.70
C ALA A 34 4.73 5.20 -0.16
N VAL A 35 4.72 6.37 0.50
CA VAL A 35 4.59 6.47 1.96
C VAL A 35 3.28 5.85 2.44
N LEU A 36 2.15 6.20 1.82
CA LEU A 36 0.84 5.65 2.18
C LEU A 36 0.79 4.12 2.07
N ILE A 37 1.29 3.57 0.96
CA ILE A 37 1.33 2.12 0.74
C ILE A 37 2.21 1.41 1.78
N LEU A 38 3.40 1.93 2.06
CA LEU A 38 4.30 1.32 3.05
C LEU A 38 3.74 1.43 4.47
N ALA A 39 3.09 2.55 4.80
CA ALA A 39 2.42 2.71 6.10
C ALA A 39 1.23 1.76 6.25
N ALA A 40 0.43 1.55 5.20
CA ALA A 40 -0.70 0.63 5.20
C ALA A 40 -0.25 -0.85 5.23
N ALA A 41 0.93 -1.17 4.68
CA ALA A 41 1.37 -2.54 4.42
C ALA A 41 1.30 -3.48 5.64
N THR A 42 1.55 -3.00 6.85
CA THR A 42 1.47 -3.82 8.08
C THR A 42 0.43 -3.32 9.06
N LEU A 43 -0.41 -2.35 8.66
CA LEU A 43 -1.37 -1.72 9.56
C LEU A 43 -2.42 -2.71 10.10
N PRO A 44 -2.99 -3.63 9.30
CA PRO A 44 -3.93 -4.63 9.82
C PRO A 44 -3.36 -5.49 10.95
N ASP A 45 -2.08 -5.89 10.84
CA ASP A 45 -1.40 -6.77 11.80
C ASP A 45 -1.09 -6.11 13.15
N PHE A 46 -1.35 -4.81 13.32
CA PHE A 46 -1.25 -4.18 14.64
C PHE A 46 -2.30 -4.74 15.61
N ASP A 47 -3.34 -5.42 15.10
CA ASP A 47 -4.30 -6.19 15.89
C ASP A 47 -3.66 -7.30 16.74
N GLN A 48 -2.51 -7.86 16.34
CA GLN A 48 -1.81 -8.91 17.09
C GLN A 48 -1.37 -8.45 18.48
N GLY A 49 -1.23 -7.13 18.68
CA GLY A 49 -0.91 -6.53 19.98
C GLY A 49 -2.13 -6.14 20.81
N LEU A 50 -3.35 -6.29 20.28
CA LEU A 50 -4.58 -5.81 20.91
C LEU A 50 -5.39 -6.98 21.48
N PRO A 51 -5.49 -7.12 22.82
CA PRO A 51 -6.09 -8.31 23.43
C PRO A 51 -7.61 -8.42 23.25
N TRP A 52 -8.26 -7.37 22.76
CA TRP A 52 -9.71 -7.32 22.50
C TRP A 52 -10.07 -7.36 21.01
N ILE A 53 -9.09 -7.55 20.12
CA ILE A 53 -9.33 -7.68 18.67
C ILE A 53 -8.75 -9.02 18.21
N ASP A 54 -9.61 -9.88 17.68
CA ASP A 54 -9.16 -11.13 17.07
C ASP A 54 -8.30 -10.81 15.84
N HIS A 55 -7.10 -11.40 15.79
CA HIS A 55 -6.24 -11.30 14.61
C HIS A 55 -6.96 -11.90 13.39
N ARG A 56 -6.96 -11.18 12.26
CA ARG A 56 -7.73 -11.51 11.05
C ARG A 56 -9.25 -11.41 11.19
N GLY A 57 -9.70 -10.68 12.21
CA GLY A 57 -11.06 -10.25 12.37
C GLY A 57 -11.33 -8.94 11.62
N PRO A 58 -11.75 -7.87 12.31
CA PRO A 58 -12.27 -6.66 11.67
C PRO A 58 -11.23 -5.90 10.83
N THR A 59 -9.95 -5.94 11.22
CA THR A 59 -8.79 -5.31 10.55
C THR A 59 -8.45 -5.94 9.20
N HIS A 60 -8.86 -7.18 8.94
CA HIS A 60 -8.56 -7.90 7.69
C HIS A 60 -9.79 -8.01 6.78
N THR A 61 -10.54 -6.91 6.69
CA THR A 61 -11.76 -6.80 5.90
C THR A 61 -11.68 -5.67 4.86
N VAL A 62 -12.52 -5.77 3.82
CA VAL A 62 -12.67 -4.68 2.84
C VAL A 62 -13.20 -3.40 3.48
N TRP A 63 -13.97 -3.52 4.57
CA TRP A 63 -14.49 -2.38 5.32
C TRP A 63 -13.38 -1.62 6.03
N PHE A 64 -12.42 -2.33 6.62
CA PHE A 64 -11.22 -1.73 7.19
C PHE A 64 -10.37 -1.08 6.11
N ALA A 65 -10.25 -1.70 4.92
CA ALA A 65 -9.57 -1.09 3.79
C ALA A 65 -10.19 0.26 3.40
N LEU A 66 -11.52 0.32 3.29
CA LEU A 66 -12.23 1.56 3.01
C LEU A 66 -12.05 2.60 4.12
N LEU A 67 -12.13 2.20 5.39
CA LEU A 67 -11.93 3.10 6.54
C LEU A 67 -10.54 3.73 6.54
N VAL A 68 -9.49 2.92 6.35
CA VAL A 68 -8.11 3.40 6.22
C VAL A 68 -7.96 4.29 5.00
N GLY A 69 -8.60 3.94 3.88
CA GLY A 69 -8.69 4.78 2.69
C GLY A 69 -9.26 6.17 3.02
N LEU A 70 -10.42 6.26 3.69
CA LEU A 70 -11.02 7.54 4.07
C LEU A 70 -10.05 8.38 4.91
N GLY A 71 -9.38 7.75 5.88
CA GLY A 71 -8.35 8.40 6.70
C GLY A 71 -7.15 8.88 5.88
N ALA A 72 -6.64 8.07 4.97
CA ALA A 72 -5.54 8.41 4.08
C ALA A 72 -5.90 9.54 3.10
N GLY A 73 -7.14 9.55 2.59
CA GLY A 73 -7.69 10.63 1.77
C GLY A 73 -7.72 11.96 2.53
N ALA A 74 -8.30 11.95 3.74
CA ALA A 74 -8.32 13.13 4.59
C ALA A 74 -6.90 13.61 4.95
N GLY A 75 -6.02 12.68 5.33
CA GLY A 75 -4.62 12.97 5.62
C GLY A 75 -3.87 13.56 4.42
N THR A 76 -4.17 13.10 3.21
CA THR A 76 -3.57 13.61 1.97
C THR A 76 -3.98 15.05 1.69
N ILE A 77 -5.26 15.41 1.92
CA ILE A 77 -5.68 16.82 1.85
C ILE A 77 -4.85 17.66 2.83
N LEU A 78 -4.68 17.19 4.07
CA LEU A 78 -3.91 17.93 5.06
C LEU A 78 -2.47 18.11 4.62
N VAL A 79 -1.76 17.05 4.25
CA VAL A 79 -0.36 17.12 3.79
C VAL A 79 -0.22 18.02 2.56
N ALA A 80 -1.14 17.91 1.59
CA ALA A 80 -1.12 18.72 0.38
C ALA A 80 -1.16 20.23 0.66
N ARG A 81 -1.92 20.66 1.67
CA ARG A 81 -2.03 22.08 2.07
C ARG A 81 -0.73 22.68 2.58
N TRP A 82 0.21 21.86 3.04
CA TRP A 82 1.47 22.30 3.64
C TRP A 82 2.72 21.92 2.82
N GLY A 83 2.61 20.98 1.87
CA GLY A 83 3.79 20.33 1.29
C GLY A 83 3.84 20.18 -0.23
N PHE A 84 2.71 20.17 -0.97
CA PHE A 84 2.72 19.87 -2.42
C PHE A 84 2.56 21.08 -3.34
N GLY A 85 2.58 22.31 -2.81
CA GLY A 85 2.44 23.54 -3.61
C GLY A 85 1.00 23.86 -4.04
N SER A 86 0.76 25.10 -4.45
CA SER A 86 -0.55 25.65 -4.79
C SER A 86 -1.02 25.20 -6.19
N GLY A 87 -1.53 23.96 -6.27
CA GLY A 87 -2.09 23.40 -7.50
C GLY A 87 -2.90 22.12 -7.23
N GLY A 88 -3.65 22.10 -6.12
CA GLY A 88 -4.30 20.92 -5.54
C GLY A 88 -5.40 20.26 -6.39
N GLU A 89 -5.07 19.74 -7.56
CA GLU A 89 -5.88 18.74 -8.27
C GLU A 89 -5.85 17.39 -7.54
N PHE A 90 -4.83 17.21 -6.71
CA PHE A 90 -4.58 16.02 -5.93
C PHE A 90 -5.00 16.19 -4.47
N GLY A 91 -5.92 15.34 -4.01
CA GLY A 91 -6.53 15.50 -2.70
C GLY A 91 -7.06 14.19 -2.14
N PHE A 92 -8.29 14.23 -1.65
CA PHE A 92 -8.93 13.10 -1.00
C PHE A 92 -8.91 11.82 -1.85
N GLY A 93 -9.25 11.94 -3.14
CA GLY A 93 -9.43 10.80 -4.03
C GLY A 93 -8.18 9.94 -4.16
N PHE A 94 -7.00 10.55 -4.33
CA PHE A 94 -5.77 9.78 -4.41
C PHE A 94 -5.44 9.10 -3.09
N GLY A 95 -5.44 9.84 -1.98
CA GLY A 95 -5.13 9.27 -0.67
C GLY A 95 -6.09 8.12 -0.32
N PHE A 96 -7.37 8.29 -0.68
CA PHE A 96 -8.38 7.25 -0.54
C PHE A 96 -8.06 6.00 -1.34
N VAL A 97 -7.79 6.14 -2.65
CA VAL A 97 -7.47 5.02 -3.52
C VAL A 97 -6.21 4.31 -3.05
N VAL A 98 -5.12 5.06 -2.82
CA VAL A 98 -3.83 4.48 -2.44
C VAL A 98 -3.90 3.83 -1.06
N GLY A 99 -4.49 4.49 -0.07
CA GLY A 99 -4.67 3.92 1.27
C GLY A 99 -5.52 2.64 1.25
N THR A 100 -6.62 2.65 0.50
CA THR A 100 -7.47 1.45 0.32
C THR A 100 -6.68 0.33 -0.34
N CYS A 101 -5.98 0.62 -1.45
CA CYS A 101 -5.18 -0.35 -2.18
C CYS A 101 -4.04 -0.95 -1.33
N GLY A 102 -3.43 -0.17 -0.42
CA GLY A 102 -2.40 -0.69 0.48
C GLY A 102 -2.93 -1.75 1.44
N ILE A 103 -4.13 -1.52 2.00
CA ILE A 103 -4.80 -2.53 2.81
C ILE A 103 -5.24 -3.73 1.96
N LEU A 104 -5.81 -3.51 0.78
CA LEU A 104 -6.16 -4.62 -0.13
C LEU A 104 -4.94 -5.47 -0.54
N ALA A 105 -3.78 -4.86 -0.74
CA ALA A 105 -2.52 -5.55 -0.98
C ALA A 105 -2.08 -6.38 0.24
N HIS A 106 -2.26 -5.86 1.46
CA HIS A 106 -2.08 -6.64 2.68
C HIS A 106 -3.00 -7.87 2.70
N LEU A 107 -4.30 -7.69 2.48
CA LEU A 107 -5.30 -8.76 2.46
C LEU A 107 -4.94 -9.83 1.40
N ALA A 108 -4.52 -9.41 0.21
CA ALA A 108 -4.06 -10.33 -0.83
C ALA A 108 -2.83 -11.14 -0.37
N GLY A 109 -1.88 -10.51 0.33
CA GLY A 109 -0.75 -11.17 0.97
C GLY A 109 -1.13 -12.15 2.09
N ASP A 110 -2.35 -12.06 2.62
CA ASP A 110 -2.88 -13.02 3.58
C ASP A 110 -3.68 -14.14 2.94
N VAL A 111 -4.43 -13.84 1.87
CA VAL A 111 -5.13 -14.83 1.04
C VAL A 111 -4.17 -15.87 0.47
N VAL A 112 -2.95 -15.49 0.06
CA VAL A 112 -1.96 -16.45 -0.47
C VAL A 112 -1.40 -17.42 0.58
N THR A 113 -1.70 -17.22 1.87
CA THR A 113 -1.21 -18.05 2.97
C THR A 113 -2.31 -18.95 3.56
N PRO A 114 -1.99 -20.15 4.10
CA PRO A 114 -2.98 -21.11 4.57
C PRO A 114 -3.99 -20.54 5.57
N MET A 115 -3.57 -19.62 6.43
CA MET A 115 -4.44 -19.05 7.47
C MET A 115 -5.59 -18.21 6.89
N GLY A 116 -5.49 -17.70 5.65
CA GLY A 116 -6.59 -17.03 4.94
C GLY A 116 -7.22 -15.83 5.66
N ILE A 117 -8.32 -15.31 5.11
CA ILE A 117 -9.13 -14.24 5.74
C ILE A 117 -10.61 -14.41 5.39
N SER A 118 -11.49 -13.69 6.10
CA SER A 118 -12.90 -13.54 5.72
C SER A 118 -13.19 -12.08 5.34
N PRO A 119 -12.89 -11.68 4.09
CA PRO A 119 -12.74 -10.27 3.72
C PRO A 119 -14.04 -9.46 3.82
N PHE A 120 -15.20 -10.13 3.78
CA PHE A 120 -16.52 -9.51 3.81
C PHE A 120 -17.22 -9.64 5.17
N ALA A 121 -16.53 -10.11 6.21
CA ALA A 121 -17.10 -10.18 7.55
C ALA A 121 -17.48 -8.76 8.05
N PRO A 122 -18.55 -8.61 8.85
CA PRO A 122 -19.45 -9.66 9.35
C PRO A 122 -20.59 -10.03 8.39
N VAL A 123 -20.73 -9.33 7.26
CA VAL A 123 -21.83 -9.52 6.29
C VAL A 123 -21.77 -10.92 5.67
N SER A 124 -20.58 -11.40 5.34
CA SER A 124 -20.34 -12.77 4.88
C SER A 124 -19.11 -13.36 5.57
N ARG A 125 -19.23 -14.61 5.99
CA ARG A 125 -18.14 -15.38 6.63
C ARG A 125 -17.43 -16.31 5.65
N VAL A 126 -17.56 -16.09 4.34
CA VAL A 126 -16.75 -16.81 3.35
C VAL A 126 -15.28 -16.65 3.71
N HIS A 127 -14.59 -17.78 3.83
CA HIS A 127 -13.17 -17.83 4.14
C HIS A 127 -12.38 -18.06 2.86
N VAL A 128 -11.43 -17.17 2.57
CA VAL A 128 -10.65 -17.15 1.34
C VAL A 128 -9.19 -17.41 1.66
N THR A 129 -8.64 -18.45 1.03
CA THR A 129 -7.24 -18.85 1.13
C THR A 129 -6.83 -19.60 -0.14
N LEU A 130 -5.60 -19.40 -0.58
CA LEU A 130 -4.99 -20.12 -1.70
C LEU A 130 -3.95 -21.15 -1.23
N ASP A 131 -3.52 -21.07 0.03
CA ASP A 131 -2.52 -21.97 0.63
C ASP A 131 -1.27 -22.22 -0.22
N TRP A 132 -0.70 -21.17 -0.83
CA TRP A 132 0.48 -21.31 -1.67
C TRP A 132 1.76 -21.54 -0.86
N PHE A 133 1.88 -20.86 0.28
CA PHE A 133 3.01 -21.03 1.20
C PHE A 133 2.66 -20.57 2.62
N LYS A 134 3.31 -21.19 3.61
CA LYS A 134 3.16 -20.79 5.02
C LYS A 134 3.63 -19.34 5.23
N SER A 135 2.84 -18.55 5.98
CA SER A 135 3.16 -17.15 6.32
C SER A 135 4.56 -16.97 6.91
N LYS A 136 5.03 -17.93 7.72
CA LYS A 136 6.35 -17.96 8.34
C LYS A 136 7.53 -18.33 7.42
N ASN A 137 7.30 -18.58 6.13
CA ASN A 137 8.38 -18.93 5.20
C ASN A 137 9.32 -17.73 4.98
N ALA A 138 10.46 -17.73 5.67
CA ALA A 138 11.41 -16.61 5.65
C ALA A 138 11.97 -16.32 4.25
N ARG A 139 12.13 -17.35 3.39
CA ARG A 139 12.64 -17.16 2.03
C ARG A 139 11.65 -16.36 1.18
N VAL A 140 10.36 -16.70 1.27
CA VAL A 140 9.31 -16.00 0.51
C VAL A 140 9.14 -14.56 0.99
N ASN A 141 9.13 -14.33 2.31
CA ASN A 141 9.05 -12.96 2.85
C ASN A 141 10.23 -12.10 2.39
N ARG A 142 11.47 -12.63 2.45
CA ARG A 142 12.66 -11.93 1.96
C ARG A 142 12.62 -11.71 0.45
N ALA A 143 12.11 -12.67 -0.33
CA ALA A 143 11.97 -12.54 -1.77
C ALA A 143 11.02 -11.39 -2.14
N PHE A 144 9.84 -11.30 -1.49
CA PHE A 144 8.94 -10.17 -1.69
C PHE A 144 9.55 -8.85 -1.26
N LEU A 145 10.23 -8.80 -0.11
CA LEU A 145 10.92 -7.59 0.34
C LEU A 145 11.95 -7.11 -0.68
N LEU A 146 12.82 -8.02 -1.14
CA LEU A 146 13.86 -7.71 -2.11
C LEU A 146 13.26 -7.27 -3.45
N ALA A 147 12.30 -8.04 -3.98
CA ALA A 147 11.65 -7.74 -5.25
C ALA A 147 10.92 -6.39 -5.20
N GLY A 148 10.15 -6.13 -4.13
CA GLY A 148 9.46 -4.85 -3.94
C GLY A 148 10.41 -3.67 -3.79
N THR A 149 11.50 -3.84 -3.04
CA THR A 149 12.51 -2.78 -2.87
C THR A 149 13.19 -2.46 -4.19
N ILE A 150 13.64 -3.47 -4.95
CA ILE A 150 14.26 -3.27 -6.26
C ILE A 150 13.27 -2.62 -7.23
N ALA A 151 12.04 -3.12 -7.31
CA ALA A 151 11.03 -2.59 -8.22
C ALA A 151 10.69 -1.13 -7.91
N LEU A 152 10.46 -0.79 -6.64
CA LEU A 152 10.14 0.58 -6.22
C LEU A 152 11.32 1.53 -6.42
N PHE A 153 12.55 1.07 -6.17
CA PHE A 153 13.76 1.86 -6.43
C PHE A 153 13.98 2.09 -7.92
N ALA A 154 13.81 1.06 -8.76
CA ALA A 154 13.90 1.21 -10.21
C ALA A 154 12.83 2.17 -10.74
N ALA A 155 11.59 2.07 -10.24
CA ALA A 155 10.50 2.98 -10.55
C ALA A 155 10.82 4.43 -10.17
N LEU A 156 11.45 4.65 -9.01
CA LEU A 156 11.92 5.96 -8.59
C LEU A 156 12.99 6.53 -9.53
N LEU A 157 13.98 5.73 -9.93
CA LEU A 157 15.00 6.17 -10.88
C LEU A 157 14.39 6.55 -12.23
N LEU A 158 13.40 5.78 -12.71
CA LEU A 158 12.65 6.11 -13.91
C LEU A 158 11.90 7.44 -13.77
N ALA A 159 11.20 7.65 -12.65
CA ALA A 159 10.46 8.89 -12.39
C ALA A 159 11.37 10.13 -12.36
N ILE A 160 12.54 10.02 -11.72
CA ILE A 160 13.54 11.10 -11.68
C ILE A 160 14.08 11.38 -13.09
N GLY A 161 14.43 10.34 -13.86
CA GLY A 161 14.95 10.49 -15.23
C GLY A 161 13.97 11.21 -16.17
N HIS A 162 12.68 10.90 -16.08
CA HIS A 162 11.65 11.62 -16.86
C HIS A 162 11.50 13.09 -16.43
N SER A 163 11.58 13.36 -15.12
CA SER A 163 11.47 14.72 -14.58
C SER A 163 12.60 15.63 -15.08
N THR A 164 13.82 15.09 -15.28
CA THR A 164 14.96 15.84 -15.81
C THR A 164 14.91 16.09 -17.32
N ALA A 165 14.22 15.24 -18.09
CA ALA A 165 14.15 15.37 -19.55
C ALA A 165 13.17 16.45 -20.02
N GLY A 166 12.23 16.90 -19.17
CA GLY A 166 11.24 17.92 -19.48
C GLY A 166 11.63 19.36 -19.12
N ALA A 167 12.80 19.58 -18.49
CA ALA A 167 13.27 20.92 -18.15
C ALA A 167 13.77 21.65 -19.41
N PRO A 168 13.27 22.86 -19.74
CA PRO A 168 13.80 23.61 -20.87
C PRO A 168 15.28 23.90 -20.65
N ALA A 169 16.11 23.60 -21.66
CA ALA A 169 17.49 24.05 -21.69
C ALA A 169 17.48 25.59 -21.71
N GLY A 170 17.99 26.19 -20.63
CA GLY A 170 18.19 27.63 -20.53
C GLY A 170 19.23 28.15 -21.52
#